data_AF-A0A5S9NNC1-F1
#
_entry.id   AF-A0A5S9NNC1-F1
#
_cell.length_a   1.000
_cell.length_b   1.000
_cell.length_c   1.000
_cell.angle_alpha   90.00
_cell.angle_beta   90.00
_cell.angle_gamma   90.00
#
_symmetry.space_group_name_H-M   'P 1'
#
loop_
_entity.id
_entity.type
_entity.pdbx_description
1 polymer ?
#
loop_
_entity_poly.entity_id
_entity_poly.type
_entity_poly.pdbx_seq_one_letter_code
_entity_poly.pdbx_strand_id
1 'polypeptide(L)'
;MQYPDKYTLIEQLQLESHQEGGYFRRTFASGFSQSVEWSADTRPAASSIYYLLTDEQPTGHWHRNRSDIMHYFQLGAPLHYHTISPTGEYQHVVLGPDLANGHQLQLLVPGGYWKASHLPRGEYGLISEAVVPGFVVEDMDFATADDIADLVEPVDLRALSAFVRGL
;
A
#
# COMPACT_ATOMS: atom_id res chain seq x y z
N MET A 1 -22.54 14.62 6.66
CA MET A 1 -21.25 15.28 6.93
C MET A 1 -20.55 15.44 5.60
N GLN A 2 -20.09 16.64 5.26
CA GLN A 2 -19.25 16.84 4.08
C GLN A 2 -17.82 16.50 4.50
N TYR A 3 -17.23 15.47 3.88
CA TYR A 3 -15.82 15.17 4.10
C TYR A 3 -14.96 16.28 3.48
N PRO A 4 -13.78 16.58 4.06
CA PRO A 4 -12.83 17.51 3.44
C PRO A 4 -12.40 17.03 2.05
N ASP A 5 -12.05 17.99 1.18
CA ASP A 5 -11.44 17.73 -0.12
C ASP A 5 -9.98 17.23 0.01
N LYS A 6 -9.38 16.79 -1.10
CA LYS A 6 -8.03 16.19 -1.08
C LYS A 6 -6.96 17.17 -0.60
N TYR A 7 -7.05 18.45 -0.95
CA TYR A 7 -6.04 19.45 -0.58
C TYR A 7 -6.08 19.76 0.92
N THR A 8 -7.29 19.90 1.47
CA THR A 8 -7.52 20.07 2.90
C THR A 8 -6.98 18.89 3.69
N LEU A 9 -7.17 17.66 3.20
CA LEU A 9 -6.60 16.47 3.83
C LEU A 9 -5.08 16.46 3.80
N ILE A 10 -4.47 16.75 2.65
CA ILE A 10 -3.01 16.83 2.50
C ILE A 10 -2.42 17.84 3.48
N GLU A 11 -3.04 19.02 3.61
CA GLU A 11 -2.59 20.07 4.53
C GLU A 11 -2.77 19.66 6.01
N GLN A 12 -3.98 19.27 6.41
CA GLN A 12 -4.29 18.99 7.82
C GLN A 12 -3.61 17.73 8.35
N LEU A 13 -3.45 16.71 7.50
CA LEU A 13 -2.71 15.50 7.83
C LEU A 13 -1.23 15.61 7.49
N GLN A 14 -0.75 16.78 7.04
CA GLN A 14 0.66 17.06 6.71
C GLN A 14 1.27 15.96 5.84
N LEU A 15 0.56 15.57 4.78
CA LEU A 15 0.99 14.51 3.89
C LEU A 15 2.03 15.04 2.89
N GLU A 16 3.03 14.23 2.61
CA GLU A 16 4.08 14.51 1.63
C GLU A 16 3.97 13.53 0.47
N SER A 17 4.43 13.92 -0.72
CA SER A 17 4.42 13.03 -1.88
C SER A 17 5.26 11.77 -1.62
N HIS A 18 4.71 10.59 -1.90
CA HIS A 18 5.40 9.31 -1.69
C HIS A 18 6.15 8.87 -2.95
N GLN A 19 7.35 8.31 -2.79
CA GLN A 19 8.11 7.72 -3.90
C GLN A 19 7.39 6.54 -4.59
N GLU A 20 6.42 5.93 -3.92
CA GLU A 20 5.60 4.83 -4.43
C GLU A 20 4.42 5.34 -5.26
N GLY A 21 4.19 6.66 -5.26
CA GLY A 21 2.98 7.32 -5.76
C GLY A 21 2.01 7.62 -4.62
N GLY A 22 1.22 8.69 -4.80
CA GLY A 22 0.31 9.21 -3.77
C GLY A 22 1.02 10.09 -2.75
N TYR A 23 0.40 10.22 -1.57
CA TYR A 23 0.91 11.02 -0.46
C TYR A 23 0.90 10.19 0.83
N PHE A 24 1.80 10.49 1.76
CA PHE A 24 1.85 9.81 3.05
C PHE A 24 2.41 10.67 4.16
N ARG A 25 2.20 10.22 5.40
CA ARG A 25 2.91 10.70 6.58
C ARG A 25 3.02 9.58 7.60
N ARG A 26 4.22 9.34 8.13
CA ARG A 26 4.41 8.48 9.31
C ARG A 26 3.84 9.17 10.55
N THR A 27 2.88 8.52 11.19
CA THR A 27 2.20 9.02 12.39
C THR A 27 2.71 8.36 13.67
N PHE A 28 3.31 7.18 13.56
CA PHE A 28 3.82 6.42 14.69
C PHE A 28 5.03 5.56 14.32
N ALA A 29 5.98 5.45 15.24
CA ALA A 29 6.99 4.42 15.30
C ALA A 29 7.20 4.04 16.77
N SER A 30 7.23 2.75 17.07
CA SER A 30 7.41 2.28 18.44
C SER A 30 8.79 2.66 18.98
N GLY A 31 8.84 3.09 20.25
CA GLY A 31 10.10 3.27 20.98
C GLY A 31 10.72 1.94 21.46
N PHE A 32 9.98 0.83 21.35
CA PHE A 32 10.50 -0.51 21.57
C PHE A 32 10.93 -1.13 20.25
N SER A 33 12.05 -1.84 20.26
CA SER A 33 12.55 -2.57 19.10
C SER A 33 12.63 -4.07 19.38
N GLN A 34 12.54 -4.86 18.31
CA GLN A 34 12.63 -6.31 18.33
C GLN A 34 13.62 -6.81 17.28
N SER A 35 14.25 -7.96 17.55
CA SER A 35 15.06 -8.67 16.55
C SER A 35 14.16 -9.26 15.45
N VAL A 36 14.71 -9.40 14.25
CA VAL A 36 14.08 -10.05 13.10
C VAL A 36 15.06 -11.05 12.49
N GLU A 37 14.56 -12.08 11.81
CA GLU A 37 15.42 -13.17 11.31
C GLU A 37 16.26 -12.77 10.09
N TRP A 38 15.82 -11.75 9.36
CA TRP A 38 16.40 -11.35 8.08
C TRP A 38 17.41 -10.19 8.15
N SER A 39 17.77 -9.76 9.36
CA SER A 39 18.67 -8.62 9.60
C SER A 39 19.37 -8.75 10.96
N ALA A 40 20.62 -8.29 11.06
CA ALA A 40 21.33 -8.19 12.33
C ALA A 40 20.84 -6.99 13.18
N ASP A 41 20.32 -5.95 12.51
CA ASP A 41 19.71 -4.80 13.17
C ASP A 41 18.29 -5.09 13.63
N THR A 42 17.88 -4.44 14.71
CA THR A 42 16.50 -4.51 15.21
C THR A 42 15.54 -3.66 14.35
N ARG A 43 14.24 -3.91 14.51
CA ARG A 43 13.16 -3.09 13.94
C ARG A 43 12.30 -2.52 15.06
N PRO A 44 11.69 -1.33 14.92
CA PRO A 44 10.63 -0.90 15.82
C PRO A 44 9.56 -2.00 15.93
N ALA A 45 8.93 -2.18 17.09
CA ALA A 45 7.90 -3.21 17.23
C ALA A 45 6.69 -2.96 16.30
N ALA A 46 6.44 -1.70 15.94
CA ALA A 46 5.42 -1.32 14.96
C ALA A 46 5.69 0.10 14.42
N SER A 47 5.11 0.41 13.27
CA SER A 47 4.96 1.78 12.76
C SER A 47 3.59 1.98 12.13
N SER A 48 3.12 3.22 12.02
CA SER A 48 1.89 3.54 11.30
C SER A 48 2.03 4.80 10.45
N ILE A 49 1.28 4.83 9.35
CA ILE A 49 1.22 5.95 8.42
C ILE A 49 -0.24 6.29 8.08
N TYR A 50 -0.47 7.52 7.61
CA TYR A 50 -1.53 7.79 6.65
C TYR A 50 -1.00 7.62 5.23
N TYR A 51 -1.83 7.10 4.33
CA TYR A 51 -1.55 6.99 2.90
C TYR A 51 -2.78 7.42 2.08
N LEU A 52 -2.57 8.24 1.07
CA LEU A 52 -3.60 8.89 0.26
C LEU A 52 -3.27 8.74 -1.23
N LEU A 53 -4.20 8.17 -1.99
CA LEU A 53 -4.21 8.29 -3.45
C LEU A 53 -5.20 9.38 -3.85
N THR A 54 -4.86 10.15 -4.87
CA THR A 54 -5.73 11.18 -5.45
C THR A 54 -5.95 10.91 -6.93
N ASP A 55 -6.95 11.52 -7.54
CA ASP A 55 -7.12 11.52 -9.00
C ASP A 55 -5.89 12.02 -9.79
N GLU A 56 -5.06 12.88 -9.21
CA GLU A 56 -3.79 13.37 -9.77
C GLU A 56 -2.62 12.40 -9.57
N GLN A 57 -2.62 11.65 -8.47
CA GLN A 57 -1.65 10.60 -8.17
C GLN A 57 -2.40 9.31 -7.79
N PRO A 58 -3.01 8.63 -8.77
CA PRO A 58 -4.00 7.58 -8.51
C PRO A 58 -3.38 6.19 -8.31
N THR A 59 -2.06 6.08 -8.36
CA THR A 59 -1.36 4.80 -8.42
C THR A 59 -0.32 4.68 -7.31
N GLY A 60 -0.44 3.64 -6.49
CA GLY A 60 0.64 3.09 -5.68
C GLY A 60 1.28 1.93 -6.43
N HIS A 61 2.53 2.11 -6.85
CA HIS A 61 3.25 1.17 -7.70
C HIS A 61 3.60 -0.13 -6.97
N TRP A 62 3.96 -1.18 -7.73
CA TRP A 62 4.40 -2.45 -7.19
C TRP A 62 5.62 -2.28 -6.28
N HIS A 63 5.43 -2.62 -5.01
CA HIS A 63 6.48 -2.68 -4.02
C HIS A 63 6.19 -3.82 -3.06
N ARG A 64 7.21 -4.21 -2.31
CA ARG A 64 7.15 -5.29 -1.33
C ARG A 64 7.88 -4.86 -0.08
N ASN A 65 7.43 -5.36 1.04
CA ASN A 65 8.07 -5.19 2.33
C ASN A 65 8.34 -6.58 2.93
N ARG A 66 9.38 -6.71 3.75
CA ARG A 66 9.65 -7.93 4.52
C ARG A 66 8.68 -8.11 5.69
N SER A 67 8.18 -7.02 6.25
CA SER A 67 7.20 -7.04 7.34
C SER A 67 5.76 -7.13 6.83
N ASP A 68 4.87 -7.67 7.66
CA ASP A 68 3.43 -7.65 7.42
C ASP A 68 2.88 -6.22 7.49
N ILE A 69 1.92 -5.92 6.61
CA ILE A 69 1.27 -4.61 6.54
C ILE A 69 -0.25 -4.78 6.62
N MET A 70 -0.83 -4.22 7.68
CA MET A 70 -2.28 -4.04 7.79
C MET A 70 -2.68 -2.71 7.17
N HIS A 71 -3.73 -2.72 6.36
CA HIS A 71 -4.33 -1.55 5.73
C HIS A 71 -5.73 -1.36 6.30
N TYR A 72 -6.09 -0.11 6.59
CA TYR A 72 -7.37 0.25 7.19
C TYR A 72 -8.02 1.36 6.35
N PHE A 73 -9.19 1.09 5.78
CA PHE A 73 -9.95 2.11 5.08
C PHE A 73 -10.36 3.21 6.07
N GLN A 74 -10.13 4.48 5.69
CA GLN A 74 -10.51 5.63 6.51
C GLN A 74 -11.67 6.40 5.88
N LEU A 75 -11.45 6.98 4.71
CA LEU A 75 -12.43 7.85 4.06
C LEU A 75 -12.14 8.02 2.56
N GLY A 76 -13.14 8.50 1.81
CA GLY A 76 -13.04 8.72 0.37
C GLY A 76 -13.60 7.58 -0.48
N ALA A 77 -13.14 7.48 -1.72
CA ALA A 77 -13.49 6.41 -2.63
C ALA A 77 -12.71 5.12 -2.32
N PRO A 78 -13.27 3.94 -2.65
CA PRO A 78 -12.61 2.66 -2.41
C PRO A 78 -11.32 2.54 -3.23
N LEU A 79 -10.28 1.96 -2.62
CA LEU A 79 -9.02 1.66 -3.29
C LEU A 79 -9.00 0.21 -3.78
N HIS A 80 -8.47 0.00 -4.97
CA HIS A 80 -8.30 -1.33 -5.54
C HIS A 80 -6.87 -1.78 -5.25
N TYR A 81 -6.73 -2.89 -4.53
CA TYR A 81 -5.46 -3.52 -4.22
C TYR A 81 -5.25 -4.75 -5.10
N HIS A 82 -4.01 -4.87 -5.57
CA HIS A 82 -3.49 -6.02 -6.28
C HIS A 82 -2.36 -6.59 -5.45
N THR A 83 -2.37 -7.89 -5.18
CA THR A 83 -1.27 -8.57 -4.47
C THR A 83 -0.85 -9.81 -5.24
N ILE A 84 0.43 -10.14 -5.16
CA ILE A 84 1.01 -11.36 -5.73
C ILE A 84 1.86 -12.02 -4.63
N SER A 85 1.55 -13.28 -4.32
CA SER A 85 2.30 -14.05 -3.33
C SER A 85 3.70 -14.43 -3.85
N PRO A 86 4.64 -14.83 -2.97
CA PRO A 86 5.94 -15.34 -3.40
C PRO A 86 5.89 -16.54 -4.35
N THR A 87 4.75 -17.23 -4.43
CA THR A 87 4.52 -18.37 -5.34
C THR A 87 3.68 -17.99 -6.57
N GLY A 88 3.41 -16.70 -6.81
CA GLY A 88 2.68 -16.22 -7.98
C GLY A 88 1.15 -16.20 -7.85
N GLU A 89 0.59 -16.42 -6.64
CA GLU A 89 -0.86 -16.34 -6.45
C GLU A 89 -1.31 -14.88 -6.45
N TYR A 90 -2.11 -14.52 -7.45
CA TYR A 90 -2.67 -13.18 -7.59
C TYR A 90 -4.00 -13.03 -6.83
N GLN A 91 -4.16 -11.89 -6.15
CA GLN A 91 -5.41 -11.50 -5.52
C GLN A 91 -5.75 -10.05 -5.85
N HIS A 92 -7.05 -9.79 -6.06
CA HIS A 92 -7.64 -8.46 -6.16
C HIS A 92 -8.58 -8.22 -5.00
N VAL A 93 -8.44 -7.07 -4.32
CA VAL A 93 -9.29 -6.67 -3.19
C VAL A 93 -9.73 -5.23 -3.36
N VAL A 94 -11.00 -4.95 -3.09
CA VAL A 94 -11.50 -3.57 -3.00
C VAL A 94 -11.57 -3.17 -1.53
N LEU A 95 -10.70 -2.24 -1.13
CA LEU A 95 -10.63 -1.71 0.23
C LEU A 95 -11.54 -0.47 0.33
N GLY A 96 -12.66 -0.61 1.03
CA GLY A 96 -13.70 0.42 1.11
C GLY A 96 -14.90 0.04 1.98
N PRO A 97 -15.93 0.89 2.05
CA PRO A 97 -16.99 0.75 3.05
C PRO A 97 -18.21 -0.07 2.60
N ASP A 98 -18.31 -0.44 1.32
CA ASP A 98 -19.48 -1.11 0.76
C ASP A 98 -19.42 -2.63 0.93
N LEU A 99 -19.71 -3.07 2.16
CA LEU A 99 -19.69 -4.49 2.54
C LEU A 99 -20.68 -5.34 1.73
N ALA A 100 -21.81 -4.75 1.31
CA ALA A 100 -22.82 -5.45 0.51
C ALA A 100 -22.29 -5.83 -0.88
N ASN A 101 -21.32 -5.08 -1.41
CA ASN A 101 -20.63 -5.35 -2.67
C ASN A 101 -19.23 -5.98 -2.47
N GLY A 102 -18.97 -6.55 -1.29
CA GLY A 102 -17.75 -7.31 -1.02
C GLY A 102 -16.50 -6.47 -0.74
N HIS A 103 -16.63 -5.16 -0.52
CA HIS A 103 -15.51 -4.36 -0.05
C HIS A 103 -15.04 -4.86 1.32
N GLN A 104 -13.75 -4.70 1.58
CA GLN A 104 -13.16 -4.94 2.89
C GLN A 104 -12.84 -3.61 3.57
N LEU A 105 -13.07 -3.52 4.88
CA LEU A 105 -12.60 -2.36 5.66
C LEU A 105 -11.12 -2.46 6.02
N GLN A 106 -10.56 -3.67 5.98
CA GLN A 106 -9.17 -3.96 6.32
C GLN A 106 -8.58 -4.98 5.35
N LEU A 107 -7.28 -4.87 5.09
CA LEU A 107 -6.52 -5.81 4.26
C LEU A 107 -5.16 -6.08 4.90
N LEU A 108 -4.84 -7.35 5.13
CA LEU A 108 -3.48 -7.79 5.44
C LEU A 108 -2.75 -8.07 4.13
N VAL A 109 -1.57 -7.48 3.96
CA VAL A 109 -0.58 -7.92 2.98
C VAL A 109 0.58 -8.53 3.77
N PRO A 110 0.79 -9.85 3.70
CA PRO A 110 1.90 -10.49 4.39
C PRO A 110 3.26 -10.02 3.85
N GLY A 111 4.28 -10.08 4.70
CA GLY A 111 5.65 -9.84 4.31
C GLY A 111 6.07 -10.74 3.14
N GLY A 112 6.80 -10.16 2.18
CA GLY A 112 7.25 -10.86 0.99
C GLY A 112 6.29 -10.81 -0.21
N TYR A 113 5.06 -10.31 -0.03
CA TYR A 113 4.11 -10.14 -1.13
C TYR A 113 4.40 -8.85 -1.90
N TRP A 114 4.27 -8.91 -3.23
CA TRP A 114 4.13 -7.69 -4.02
C TRP A 114 2.75 -7.11 -3.78
N LYS A 115 2.66 -5.79 -3.56
CA LYS A 115 1.40 -5.05 -3.53
C LYS A 115 1.45 -3.81 -4.43
N ALA A 116 0.34 -3.56 -5.10
CA ALA A 116 0.06 -2.32 -5.81
C ALA A 116 -1.36 -1.87 -5.47
N SER A 117 -1.62 -0.57 -5.54
CA SER A 117 -2.94 -0.03 -5.31
C SER A 117 -3.29 1.03 -6.33
N HIS A 118 -4.58 1.20 -6.61
CA HIS A 118 -5.03 2.30 -7.44
C HIS A 118 -6.40 2.84 -7.04
N LEU A 119 -6.61 4.10 -7.37
CA LEU A 119 -7.88 4.82 -7.25
C LEU A 119 -8.55 4.90 -8.64
N PRO A 120 -9.48 3.98 -8.97
CA PRO A 120 -10.07 3.95 -10.31
C PRO A 120 -11.02 5.12 -10.59
N ARG A 121 -11.60 5.72 -9.54
CA ARG A 121 -12.54 6.83 -9.61
C ARG A 121 -12.63 7.54 -8.27
N GLY A 122 -13.11 8.79 -8.31
CA GLY A 122 -13.23 9.65 -7.14
C GLY A 122 -12.03 10.57 -6.99
N GLU A 123 -12.18 11.57 -6.12
CA GLU A 123 -11.17 12.61 -5.91
C GLU A 123 -9.97 12.07 -5.12
N TYR A 124 -10.22 11.20 -4.13
CA TYR A 124 -9.20 10.57 -3.33
C TYR A 124 -9.69 9.29 -2.65
N GLY A 125 -8.76 8.47 -2.16
CA GLY A 125 -9.00 7.42 -1.17
C GLY A 125 -7.90 7.47 -0.10
N LEU A 126 -8.30 7.58 1.17
CA LEU A 126 -7.40 7.65 2.33
C LEU A 126 -7.48 6.35 3.13
N ILE A 127 -6.32 5.86 3.52
CA ILE A 127 -6.16 4.73 4.41
C ILE A 127 -5.16 5.05 5.52
N SER A 128 -5.12 4.17 6.52
CA SER A 128 -3.95 4.03 7.40
C SER A 128 -3.29 2.69 7.15
N GLU A 129 -1.97 2.63 7.31
CA GLU A 129 -1.25 1.36 7.36
C GLU A 129 -0.58 1.19 8.73
N ALA A 130 -0.52 -0.05 9.20
CA ALA A 130 0.29 -0.46 10.34
C ALA A 130 1.23 -1.58 9.90
N VAL A 131 2.53 -1.40 10.15
CA VAL A 131 3.58 -2.33 9.75
C VAL A 131 4.16 -2.99 11.00
N VAL A 132 4.23 -4.32 11.00
CA VAL A 132 4.72 -5.11 12.14
C VAL A 132 5.61 -6.25 11.62
N PRO A 133 6.90 -6.30 12.00
CA PRO A 133 7.68 -5.28 12.70
C PRO A 133 7.72 -3.94 11.95
N GLY A 134 7.87 -2.82 12.65
CA GLY A 134 7.80 -1.47 12.10
C GLY A 134 8.72 -1.21 10.92
N PHE A 135 8.24 -0.37 10.00
CA PHE A 135 8.87 -0.06 8.72
C PHE A 135 10.26 0.56 8.89
N VAL A 136 11.21 0.05 8.13
CA VAL A 136 12.47 0.70 7.78
C VAL A 136 12.67 0.57 6.27
N VAL A 137 13.42 1.49 5.66
CA VAL A 137 13.53 1.57 4.19
C VAL A 137 14.26 0.36 3.59
N GLU A 138 15.17 -0.24 4.36
CA GLU A 138 15.99 -1.38 3.97
C GLU A 138 15.18 -2.66 3.77
N ASP A 139 13.97 -2.72 4.33
CA ASP A 139 13.07 -3.87 4.22
C ASP A 139 12.13 -3.75 3.00
N MET A 140 12.23 -2.68 2.22
CA MET A 140 11.35 -2.37 1.11
C MET A 140 12.08 -2.35 -0.23
N ASP A 141 11.47 -2.96 -1.25
CA ASP A 141 11.92 -2.89 -2.64
C ASP A 141 10.76 -2.65 -3.62
N PHE A 142 11.11 -2.20 -4.82
CA PHE A 142 10.18 -1.98 -5.94
C PHE A 142 10.33 -3.07 -6.97
N ALA A 143 9.22 -3.49 -7.57
CA ALA A 143 9.27 -4.48 -8.63
C ALA A 143 9.79 -3.87 -9.94
N THR A 144 10.54 -4.66 -10.67
CA THR A 144 10.82 -4.48 -12.10
C THR A 144 9.73 -5.15 -12.94
N ALA A 145 9.77 -4.92 -14.26
CA ALA A 145 8.86 -5.62 -15.16
C ALA A 145 9.09 -7.14 -15.14
N ASP A 146 10.34 -7.57 -15.04
CA ASP A 146 10.73 -8.99 -15.01
C ASP A 146 10.25 -9.67 -13.72
N ASP A 147 10.35 -9.00 -12.57
CA ASP A 147 9.84 -9.53 -11.28
C ASP A 147 8.34 -9.88 -11.34
N ILE A 148 7.56 -9.10 -12.08
CA ILE A 148 6.13 -9.36 -12.28
C ILE A 148 5.92 -10.40 -13.40
N ALA A 149 6.66 -10.31 -14.51
CA ALA A 149 6.62 -11.25 -15.63
C ALA A 149 6.84 -12.71 -15.21
N ASP A 150 7.77 -12.94 -14.28
CA ASP A 150 8.14 -14.28 -13.83
C ASP A 150 7.09 -14.91 -12.89
N LEU A 151 6.16 -14.12 -12.33
CA LEU A 151 5.23 -14.56 -11.29
C LEU A 151 3.78 -14.71 -11.75
N VAL A 152 3.38 -14.12 -12.88
CA VAL A 152 1.98 -14.17 -13.32
C VAL A 152 1.85 -14.61 -14.77
N GLU A 153 0.71 -15.22 -15.08
CA GLU A 153 0.40 -15.70 -16.41
C GLU A 153 0.37 -14.54 -17.44
N PRO A 154 0.78 -14.77 -18.70
CA PRO A 154 0.89 -13.70 -19.70
C PRO A 154 -0.39 -12.89 -19.96
N VAL A 155 -1.56 -13.49 -19.72
CA VAL A 155 -2.86 -12.83 -19.89
C VAL A 155 -3.10 -11.73 -18.85
N ASP A 156 -2.56 -11.89 -17.64
CA ASP A 156 -2.70 -10.94 -16.53
C ASP A 156 -1.61 -9.86 -16.58
N LEU A 157 -0.45 -10.15 -17.18
CA LEU A 157 0.69 -9.24 -17.25
C LEU A 157 0.37 -7.88 -17.83
N ARG A 158 -0.48 -7.81 -18.86
CA ARG A 158 -0.78 -6.54 -19.51
C ARG A 158 -1.51 -5.55 -18.61
N ALA A 159 -2.36 -6.04 -17.71
CA ALA A 159 -3.05 -5.20 -16.74
C ALA A 159 -2.14 -4.85 -15.56
N LEU A 160 -1.31 -5.79 -15.13
CA LEU A 160 -0.47 -5.64 -13.94
C LEU A 160 0.83 -4.86 -14.20
N SER A 161 1.32 -4.82 -15.43
CA SER A 161 2.51 -4.05 -15.81
C SER A 161 2.31 -2.54 -15.67
N ALA A 162 1.07 -2.05 -15.68
CA ALA A 162 0.73 -0.64 -15.49
C ALA A 162 1.15 -0.08 -14.12
N PHE A 163 1.49 -0.94 -13.16
CA PHE A 163 1.91 -0.55 -11.82
C PHE A 163 3.43 -0.65 -11.60
N VAL A 164 4.21 -1.01 -12.62
CA VAL A 164 5.69 -0.97 -12.55
C VAL A 164 6.17 0.47 -12.73
N ARG A 165 7.13 0.92 -11.92
CA ARG A 165 7.64 2.30 -12.00
C ARG A 165 8.38 2.56 -13.31
N GLY A 166 8.10 3.71 -13.93
CA GLY A 166 8.91 4.25 -15.04
C GLY A 166 8.72 3.58 -16.39
N LEU A 167 7.62 2.84 -16.58
CA LEU A 167 7.14 2.40 -17.90
C LEU A 167 6.27 3.46 -18.58
#